data_AF-A0A523UKG6-F1
#
_entry.id   AF-A0A523UKG6-F1
#
_cell.length_a   1.000
_cell.length_b   1.000
_cell.length_c   1.000
_cell.angle_alpha   90.00
_cell.angle_beta   90.00
_cell.angle_gamma   90.00
#
_symmetry.space_group_name_H-M   'P 1'
#
loop_
_entity.id
_entity.type
_entity.pdbx_description
1 polymer ?
#
loop_
_entity_poly.entity_id
_entity_poly.type
_entity_poly.pdbx_seq_one_letter_code
_entity_poly.pdbx_strand_id
1 'polypeptide(L)' 'MPVKINGRVYYRTAEVCQMVGIGKSTLFRWIRQNVVKDAECRDRKGWRLFAEDELLSLKSETNKIQKNRVVKV' A
#
# COMPACT_ATOMS: atom_id res chain seq x y z
N MET A 1 7.70 12.62 3.24
CA MET A 1 8.66 12.36 4.32
C MET A 1 8.40 11.03 5.02
N PRO A 2 9.32 10.07 4.87
CA PRO A 2 9.31 8.80 5.58
C PRO A 2 9.66 8.98 7.07
N VAL A 3 9.09 8.12 7.91
CA VAL A 3 9.30 8.11 9.36
C VAL A 3 10.33 7.03 9.68
N LYS A 4 11.43 7.39 10.34
CA LYS A 4 12.41 6.41 10.83
C LYS A 4 12.10 6.05 12.27
N ILE A 5 11.77 4.80 12.55
CA ILE A 5 11.49 4.28 13.91
C ILE A 5 12.41 3.09 14.14
N ASN A 6 13.19 3.12 15.22
CA ASN A 6 14.14 2.05 15.59
C ASN A 6 15.07 1.60 14.44
N GLY A 7 15.55 2.55 13.63
CA GLY A 7 16.43 2.27 12.48
C GLY A 7 15.74 1.67 11.25
N ARG A 8 14.42 1.41 11.31
CA ARG A 8 13.61 1.00 10.16
C ARG A 8 12.89 2.19 9.55
N VAL A 9 12.77 2.20 8.24
CA VAL A 9 12.07 3.24 7.48
C VAL A 9 10.62 2.81 7.28
N TYR A 10 9.71 3.71 7.66
CA TYR A 10 8.28 3.55 7.49
C TYR A 10 7.71 4.66 6.60
N TYR A 11 6.75 4.29 5.77
CA TYR A 11 6.08 5.16 4.82
C TYR A 11 4.63 5.33 5.26
N ARG A 12 4.16 6.57 5.29
CA ARG A 12 2.73 6.85 5.53
C ARG A 12 1.94 6.52 4.28
N THR A 13 0.63 6.34 4.43
CA THR A 13 -0.30 6.10 3.31
C THR A 13 -0.10 7.07 2.13
N ALA A 14 0.12 8.36 2.39
CA ALA A 14 0.34 9.35 1.32
C ALA A 14 1.62 9.07 0.51
N GLU A 15 2.71 8.71 1.20
CA GLU A 15 4.00 8.36 0.57
C GLU A 15 3.86 7.07 -0.25
N VAL A 16 3.22 6.05 0.33
CA VAL A 16 2.96 4.78 -0.33
C VAL A 16 2.17 4.99 -1.62
N CYS A 17 1.07 5.73 -1.56
CA CYS A 17 0.27 6.08 -2.73
C CYS A 17 1.10 6.76 -3.81
N GLN A 18 1.96 7.72 -3.43
CA GLN A 18 2.83 8.43 -4.37
C GLN A 18 3.90 7.53 -4.99
N MET A 19 4.54 6.66 -4.19
CA MET A 19 5.62 5.76 -4.65
C MET A 19 5.12 4.60 -5.49
N VAL A 20 3.91 4.11 -5.21
CA VAL A 20 3.26 3.02 -5.94
C VAL A 20 2.50 3.56 -7.15
N GLY A 21 2.13 4.83 -7.16
CA GLY A 21 1.37 5.45 -8.25
C GLY A 21 -0.14 5.15 -8.18
N ILE A 22 -0.69 4.92 -6.99
CA ILE A 22 -2.10 4.60 -6.78
C ILE A 22 -2.79 5.63 -5.89
N GLY A 23 -4.09 5.83 -6.10
CA GLY A 23 -4.92 6.65 -5.21
C GLY A 23 -5.15 5.99 -3.84
N LYS A 24 -5.43 6.82 -2.82
CA LYS A 24 -5.79 6.35 -1.46
C LYS A 24 -7.00 5.42 -1.46
N SER A 25 -7.99 5.71 -2.29
CA SER A 25 -9.20 4.89 -2.46
C SER A 25 -8.86 3.47 -2.95
N THR A 26 -7.95 3.35 -3.92
CA THR A 26 -7.47 2.06 -4.43
C THR A 26 -6.76 1.27 -3.33
N LEU A 27 -5.85 1.90 -2.60
CA LEU A 27 -5.14 1.26 -1.49
C LEU A 27 -6.13 0.74 -0.43
N PHE A 28 -7.05 1.58 0.03
CA PHE A 28 -8.03 1.16 1.04
C PHE A 28 -8.97 0.07 0.52
N ARG A 29 -9.37 0.12 -0.76
CA ARG A 29 -10.16 -0.94 -1.38
C ARG A 29 -9.40 -2.26 -1.37
N TRP A 30 -8.13 -2.27 -1.76
CA TRP A 30 -7.29 -3.47 -1.77
C TRP A 30 -7.09 -4.05 -0.37
N ILE A 31 -6.85 -3.20 0.63
CA ILE A 31 -6.75 -3.63 2.03
C ILE A 31 -8.09 -4.27 2.48
N ARG A 32 -9.23 -3.64 2.19
CA ARG A 32 -10.55 -4.19 2.52
C ARG A 32 -10.86 -5.50 1.80
N GLN A 33 -10.34 -5.68 0.59
CA GLN A 33 -10.49 -6.90 -0.22
C GLN A 33 -9.43 -7.96 0.11
N ASN A 34 -8.55 -7.72 1.09
CA ASN A 34 -7.41 -8.59 1.42
C ASN A 34 -6.47 -8.88 0.22
N VAL A 35 -6.43 -8.00 -0.78
CA VAL A 35 -5.49 -8.09 -1.92
C VAL A 35 -4.07 -7.76 -1.46
N VAL A 36 -3.96 -6.80 -0.54
CA VAL A 36 -2.71 -6.40 0.12
C VAL A 36 -2.95 -6.37 1.62
N LYS A 37 -1.91 -6.68 2.40
CA LYS A 37 -2.00 -6.62 3.87
C LYS A 37 -2.18 -5.16 4.34
N ASP A 38 -2.95 -4.97 5.42
CA ASP A 38 -2.98 -3.67 6.12
C ASP A 38 -1.63 -3.45 6.81
N ALA A 39 -1.30 -2.19 7.07
CA ALA A 39 -0.07 -1.83 7.76
C ALA A 39 0.02 -2.52 9.13
N GLU A 40 1.09 -3.26 9.36
CA GLU A 40 1.33 -3.93 10.65
C GLU A 40 1.61 -2.92 11.78
N CYS A 41 2.13 -1.74 11.44
CA CYS A 41 2.51 -0.71 12.39
C CYS A 41 1.58 0.51 12.33
N ARG A 42 1.26 1.06 13.50
CA ARG A 42 0.58 2.35 13.64
C ARG A 42 1.35 3.28 14.56
N ASP A 43 1.45 4.54 14.16
CA ASP A 43 2.02 5.59 15.01
C ASP A 43 1.10 5.89 16.21
N ARG A 44 1.59 6.61 17.22
CA ARG A 44 0.83 7.09 18.39
C ARG A 44 -0.45 7.86 18.02
N LYS A 45 -0.46 8.50 16.83
CA LYS A 45 -1.64 9.20 16.30
C LYS A 45 -2.65 8.26 15.61
N GLY A 46 -2.41 6.95 15.59
CA GLY A 46 -3.22 5.95 14.91
C GLY A 46 -2.97 5.87 13.40
N TRP A 47 -1.88 6.46 12.91
CA TRP A 47 -1.59 6.53 11.47
C TRP A 47 -0.91 5.26 11.00
N ARG A 48 -1.36 4.71 9.88
CA ARG A 48 -0.76 3.52 9.26
C ARG A 48 0.65 3.82 8.77
N LEU A 49 1.58 2.96 9.17
CA LEU A 49 2.99 3.00 8.82
C LEU A 49 3.35 1.72 8.08
N PHE A 50 3.70 1.88 6.81
CA PHE A 50 4.06 0.77 5.94
C PHE A 50 5.59 0.61 5.90
N ALA A 51 6.08 -0.60 6.10
CA ALA A 51 7.48 -0.93 5.91
C ALA A 51 7.85 -1.02 4.42
N GLU A 52 9.14 -1.08 4.13
CA GLU A 52 9.65 -1.23 2.77
C GLU A 52 9.22 -2.56 2.12
N ASP A 53 9.14 -3.64 2.90
CA ASP A 53 8.69 -4.96 2.43
C ASP A 53 7.22 -4.94 1.95
N GLU A 54 6.36 -4.21 2.68
CA GLU A 54 4.96 -4.01 2.33
C GLU A 54 4.84 -3.14 1.06
N LEU A 55 5.70 -2.13 0.91
CA LEU A 55 5.76 -1.29 -0.28
C LEU A 55 6.16 -2.11 -1.53
N LEU A 56 7.12 -3.03 -1.40
CA LEU A 56 7.53 -3.91 -2.49
C LEU A 56 6.39 -4.84 -2.92
N SER A 57 5.65 -5.38 -1.96
CA SER A 57 4.45 -6.19 -2.23
C SER A 57 3.39 -5.38 -2.99
N LEU A 58 3.14 -4.14 -2.55
CA LEU A 58 2.20 -3.21 -3.21
C LEU A 58 2.63 -2.86 -4.64
N LYS A 59 3.92 -2.58 -4.86
CA LYS A 59 4.46 -2.34 -6.20
C LYS A 59 4.31 -3.56 -7.10
N SER A 60 4.53 -4.75 -6.54
CA SER A 60 4.38 -6.01 -7.26
C SER A 60 2.92 -6.24 -7.69
N GLU A 61 1.95 -6.01 -6.80
CA GLU A 61 0.53 -6.08 -7.16
C GLU A 61 0.11 -5.03 -8.19
N THR A 62 0.68 -3.82 -8.12
CA THR A 62 0.35 -2.74 -9.08
C THR A 62 0.91 -3.03 -10.47
N ASN A 63 2.08 -3.64 -10.54
CA ASN A 63 2.69 -4.07 -11.80
C ASN A 63 2.04 -5.33 -12.39
N LYS A 64 1.20 -6.04 -11.63
CA LYS A 64 0.38 -7.12 -12.20
C LYS A 64 -0.70 -6.49 -13.08
N ILE A 65 -0.44 -6.49 -14.39
CA ILE A 65 -1.43 -6.14 -15.40
C ILE A 65 -2.59 -7.14 -15.30
N GLN A 66 -3.68 -6.74 -14.65
CA GLN A 66 -4.92 -7.49 -14.73
C GLN A 66 -5.48 -7.29 -16.13
N LYS A 67 -5.43 -8.34 -16.96
CA LYS A 67 -6.18 -8.37 -18.22
C LYS A 67 -7.64 -8.14 -17.87
N ASN A 68 -8.24 -7.06 -18.38
CA ASN A 68 -9.67 -6.83 -18.25
C ASN A 68 -10.37 -8.07 -18.81
N ARG A 69 -11.04 -8.84 -17.94
CA ARG A 69 -11.89 -9.94 -18.39
C ARG A 69 -13.08 -9.27 -19.06
N VAL A 70 -12.99 -9.09 -20.38
CA VAL A 70 -14.14 -8.67 -21.19
C VAL A 70 -15.20 -9.73 -20.95
N VAL A 71 -16.20 -9.39 -20.13
CA VAL A 71 -17.40 -10.20 -19.98
C VAL A 71 -18.06 -10.13 -21.35
N LYS A 72 -17.99 -11.24 -22.11
CA LYS A 72 -18.83 -11.42 -23.29
C LYS A 72 -20.27 -11.42 -22.79
N VAL A 73 -20.99 -10.34 -23.11
CA VAL A 73 -22.46 -10.28 -23.08
C VAL A 73 -22.99 -11.21 -24.17
#